data_AF-A0A0C2GPY2-F1
#
_entry.id   AF-A0A0C2GPY2-F1
#
_cell.length_a   1.000
_cell.length_b   1.000
_cell.length_c   1.000
_cell.angle_alpha   90.00
_cell.angle_beta   90.00
_cell.angle_gamma   90.00
#
_symmetry.space_group_name_H-M   'P 1'
#
loop_
_entity.id
_entity.type
_entity.pdbx_description
1 polymer ?
#
loop_
_entity_poly.entity_id
_entity_poly.type
_entity_poly.pdbx_seq_one_letter_code
_entity_poly.pdbx_strand_id
1 'polypeptide(L)'
;MVQRFGAPDITRWVIHPDDYVPTFERPWTNDELSKATERAHDYHQALLNNKFFRLRRPNIKRIPDEEWTFFPGDLVQTPYERTTNRTSYCESNVLQVMVGKDKGRQGTVMSISRDTNEVLVEEVEDKDTPPNLVLERTYVPKLASFEDEISEEMGIKDPRPLKPTYWY
;
A
#
# COMPACT_ATOMS: atom_id res chain seq x y z
N MET A 1 39.05 10.98 -21.47
CA MET A 1 38.88 12.28 -20.78
C MET A 1 38.48 11.95 -19.35
N VAL A 2 39.36 12.20 -18.37
CA VAL A 2 39.25 11.69 -16.99
C VAL A 2 38.43 12.69 -16.14
N GLN A 3 37.38 12.22 -15.47
CA GLN A 3 36.55 13.04 -14.58
C GLN A 3 37.34 13.38 -13.30
N ARG A 4 37.42 14.68 -12.97
CA ARG A 4 38.28 15.25 -11.90
C ARG A 4 37.74 15.11 -10.46
N PHE A 5 36.56 14.52 -10.25
CA PHE A 5 35.84 14.63 -8.96
C PHE A 5 35.63 13.32 -8.20
N GLY A 6 36.19 12.19 -8.64
CA GLY A 6 36.02 10.92 -7.90
C GLY A 6 34.57 10.44 -7.76
N ALA A 7 33.63 11.08 -8.47
CA ALA A 7 32.29 10.56 -8.63
C ALA A 7 32.41 9.28 -9.47
N PRO A 8 31.93 8.12 -8.99
CA PRO A 8 31.87 6.93 -9.82
C PRO A 8 31.03 7.25 -11.07
N ASP A 9 31.38 6.64 -12.21
CA ASP A 9 30.57 6.79 -13.41
C ASP A 9 29.12 6.46 -13.08
N ILE A 10 28.20 7.31 -13.54
CA ILE A 10 26.76 7.05 -13.44
C ILE A 10 26.48 5.78 -14.23
N THR A 11 26.43 4.64 -13.54
CA THR A 11 26.03 3.37 -14.11
C THR A 11 24.54 3.47 -14.42
N ARG A 12 24.23 3.78 -15.68
CA ARG A 12 22.87 3.65 -16.21
C ARG A 12 22.51 2.17 -16.20
N TRP A 13 21.67 1.77 -15.27
CA TRP A 13 21.07 0.44 -15.27
C TRP A 13 19.96 0.46 -16.32
N VAL A 14 20.29 0.03 -17.54
CA VAL A 14 19.29 -0.17 -18.59
C VAL A 14 18.91 -1.65 -18.55
N ILE A 15 17.75 -1.95 -17.96
CA ILE A 15 17.15 -3.28 -18.07
C ILE A 15 16.77 -3.46 -19.54
N HIS A 16 17.22 -4.56 -20.15
CA HIS A 16 16.85 -4.85 -21.53
C HIS A 16 15.32 -4.99 -21.61
N PRO A 17 14.66 -4.42 -22.64
CA PRO A 17 13.19 -4.43 -22.72
C PRO A 17 12.60 -5.84 -22.69
N ASP A 18 13.34 -6.86 -23.15
CA ASP A 18 12.92 -8.28 -23.09
C ASP A 18 12.98 -8.89 -21.68
N ASP A 19 13.77 -8.32 -20.77
CA ASP A 19 13.94 -8.80 -19.40
C ASP A 19 13.02 -8.09 -18.39
N TYR A 20 12.31 -7.05 -18.84
CA TYR A 20 11.31 -6.36 -18.02
C TYR A 20 10.12 -7.29 -17.74
N VAL A 21 9.86 -7.52 -16.45
CA VAL A 21 8.69 -8.23 -15.95
C VAL A 21 7.95 -7.25 -15.04
N PRO A 22 6.69 -6.89 -15.36
CA PRO A 22 5.89 -6.04 -14.49
C PRO A 22 5.71 -6.70 -13.13
N THR A 23 5.94 -5.94 -12.07
CA THR A 23 5.81 -6.36 -10.67
C THR A 23 5.15 -5.26 -9.86
N PHE A 24 4.56 -5.64 -8.72
CA PHE A 24 3.89 -4.70 -7.82
C PHE A 24 4.85 -3.95 -6.88
N GLU A 25 6.05 -4.48 -6.68
CA GLU A 25 7.07 -3.82 -5.87
C GLU A 25 7.77 -2.71 -6.67
N ARG A 26 8.54 -1.89 -5.97
CA ARG A 26 9.25 -0.75 -6.57
C ARG A 26 10.59 -1.26 -7.12
N PRO A 27 10.99 -0.90 -8.36
CA PRO A 27 12.19 -1.45 -9.03
C PRO A 27 13.53 -1.30 -8.29
N TRP A 28 13.58 -0.47 -7.25
CA TRP A 28 14.74 -0.21 -6.41
C TRP A 28 14.68 -0.91 -5.04
N THR A 29 13.71 -1.78 -4.78
CA THR A 29 13.80 -2.70 -3.64
C THR A 29 14.97 -3.65 -3.87
N ASN A 30 15.69 -4.02 -2.79
CA ASN A 30 16.84 -4.91 -2.91
C ASN A 30 16.48 -6.25 -3.58
N ASP A 31 15.27 -6.74 -3.31
CA ASP A 31 14.76 -8.01 -3.85
C ASP A 31 14.43 -7.91 -5.34
N GLU A 32 13.85 -6.80 -5.82
CA GLU A 32 13.62 -6.63 -7.26
C GLU A 32 14.90 -6.32 -8.01
N LEU A 33 15.78 -5.52 -7.40
CA LEU A 33 17.07 -5.18 -7.97
C LEU A 33 17.92 -6.44 -8.15
N SER A 34 18.00 -7.31 -7.14
CA SER A 34 18.72 -8.58 -7.23
C SER A 34 18.15 -9.43 -8.36
N LYS A 35 16.83 -9.67 -8.38
CA LYS A 35 16.15 -10.41 -9.45
C LYS A 35 16.40 -9.80 -10.84
N ALA A 36 16.42 -8.47 -10.97
CA ALA A 36 16.69 -7.79 -12.23
C ALA A 36 18.15 -7.97 -12.68
N THR A 37 19.11 -7.87 -11.75
CA THR A 37 20.52 -8.10 -12.05
C THR A 37 20.81 -9.55 -12.43
N GLU A 38 20.17 -10.51 -11.76
CA GLU A 38 20.26 -11.94 -12.07
C GLU A 38 19.69 -12.22 -13.47
N ARG A 39 18.49 -11.71 -13.79
CA ARG A 39 17.90 -11.87 -15.13
C ARG A 39 18.79 -11.29 -16.23
N ALA A 40 19.33 -10.08 -16.04
CA ALA A 40 20.22 -9.47 -17.00
C ALA A 40 21.51 -10.28 -17.18
N HIS A 41 22.03 -10.87 -16.10
CA HIS A 41 23.17 -11.76 -16.14
C HIS A 41 22.89 -13.03 -16.96
N ASP A 42 21.77 -13.70 -16.67
CA ASP A 42 21.34 -14.90 -17.37
C ASP A 42 21.09 -14.64 -18.87
N TYR A 43 20.48 -13.50 -19.20
CA TYR A 43 20.26 -13.05 -20.58
C TYR A 43 21.60 -12.92 -21.34
N HIS A 44 22.57 -12.21 -20.75
CA HIS A 44 23.89 -12.05 -21.35
C HIS A 44 24.65 -13.38 -21.46
N GLN A 45 24.55 -14.26 -20.45
CA GLN A 45 25.13 -15.58 -20.51
C GLN A 45 24.50 -16.44 -21.63
N ALA A 46 23.18 -16.40 -21.81
CA ALA A 46 22.48 -17.15 -22.84
C ALA A 46 22.85 -16.67 -24.25
N LEU A 47 23.05 -15.36 -24.44
CA LEU A 47 23.57 -14.76 -25.67
C LEU A 47 24.97 -15.29 -26.01
N LEU A 48 25.89 -15.33 -25.03
CA LEU A 48 27.25 -15.83 -25.23
C LEU A 48 27.27 -17.33 -25.55
N ASN A 49 26.39 -18.09 -24.90
CA ASN A 49 26.33 -19.55 -25.03
C ASN A 49 25.54 -20.05 -26.26
N ASN A 50 25.06 -19.14 -27.13
CA ASN A 50 24.21 -19.44 -28.29
C ASN A 50 22.99 -20.33 -27.95
N LYS A 51 22.50 -20.22 -26.70
CA LYS A 51 21.28 -20.87 -26.19
C LYS A 51 20.17 -19.84 -25.98
N PHE A 52 20.22 -18.74 -26.74
CA PHE A 52 19.30 -17.64 -26.60
C PHE A 52 17.91 -18.04 -27.12
N PHE A 53 16.90 -17.93 -26.27
CA PHE A 53 15.50 -18.04 -26.66
C PHE A 53 14.73 -16.82 -26.16
N ARG A 54 13.77 -16.35 -26.96
CA ARG A 54 12.90 -15.25 -26.54
C ARG A 54 11.91 -15.78 -25.51
N LEU A 55 11.83 -15.12 -24.36
CA LEU A 55 10.84 -15.42 -23.34
C LEU A 55 9.43 -15.23 -23.93
N ARG A 56 8.57 -16.25 -23.76
CA ARG A 56 7.16 -16.14 -24.18
C ARG A 56 6.43 -15.28 -23.18
N ARG A 57 5.92 -14.13 -23.62
CA ARG A 57 5.05 -13.27 -22.80
C ARG A 57 3.59 -13.64 -23.01
N PRO A 58 2.75 -13.59 -21.97
CA PRO A 58 1.31 -13.66 -22.17
C PRO A 58 0.88 -12.46 -23.03
N ASN A 59 0.00 -12.71 -23.99
CA ASN A 59 -0.56 -11.64 -24.82
C ASN A 59 -1.69 -10.97 -24.04
N ILE A 60 -1.32 -9.97 -23.23
CA ILE A 60 -2.25 -9.14 -22.47
C ILE A 60 -2.50 -7.88 -23.28
N LYS A 61 -3.77 -7.62 -23.60
CA LYS A 61 -4.16 -6.35 -24.24
C LYS A 61 -4.15 -5.27 -23.17
N ARG A 62 -3.27 -4.29 -23.34
CA ARG A 62 -3.25 -3.09 -22.50
C ARG A 62 -4.54 -2.30 -22.73
N ILE A 63 -5.28 -2.05 -21.66
CA ILE A 63 -6.46 -1.18 -21.66
C ILE A 63 -5.95 0.27 -21.77
N PRO A 64 -6.51 1.12 -22.64
CA PRO A 64 -6.10 2.51 -22.75
C PRO A 64 -6.39 3.26 -21.46
N ASP A 65 -5.53 4.22 -21.12
CA ASP A 65 -5.56 4.92 -19.84
C ASP A 65 -6.91 5.66 -19.56
N GLU A 66 -7.67 6.00 -20.61
CA GLU A 66 -9.00 6.65 -20.52
C GLU A 66 -10.13 5.68 -20.13
N GLU A 67 -9.98 4.38 -20.42
CA GLU A 67 -10.99 3.35 -20.12
C GLU A 67 -10.83 2.78 -18.71
N TRP A 68 -9.78 3.17 -17.97
CA TRP A 68 -9.55 2.75 -16.60
C TRP A 68 -10.46 3.50 -15.63
N THR A 69 -11.31 2.75 -14.92
CA THR A 69 -12.32 3.32 -14.01
C THR A 69 -11.99 3.17 -12.54
N PHE A 70 -10.99 2.36 -12.18
CA PHE A 70 -10.59 2.10 -10.80
C PHE A 70 -9.18 2.62 -10.53
N PHE A 71 -9.00 3.28 -9.40
CA PHE A 71 -7.76 3.92 -8.98
C PHE A 71 -7.33 3.46 -7.57
N PRO A 72 -6.02 3.54 -7.25
CA PRO A 72 -5.55 3.27 -5.89
C PRO A 72 -6.25 4.19 -4.87
N GLY A 73 -6.77 3.59 -3.80
CA GLY A 73 -7.50 4.30 -2.74
C GLY A 73 -9.02 4.38 -2.92
N ASP A 74 -9.59 3.87 -4.01
CA ASP A 74 -11.05 3.82 -4.18
C ASP A 74 -11.69 2.93 -3.09
N LEU A 75 -12.68 3.49 -2.38
CA LEU A 75 -13.43 2.84 -1.30
C LEU A 75 -14.57 1.97 -1.85
N VAL A 76 -14.74 0.78 -1.26
CA VAL A 76 -15.73 -0.21 -1.68
C VAL A 76 -16.80 -0.34 -0.59
N GLN A 77 -18.04 0.07 -0.89
CA GLN A 77 -19.18 -0.05 0.03
C GLN A 77 -20.49 -0.30 -0.73
N THR A 78 -21.28 -1.29 -0.34
CA THR A 78 -22.64 -1.50 -0.88
C THR A 78 -23.66 -0.50 -0.29
N PRO A 79 -24.57 0.07 -1.09
CA PRO A 79 -25.90 0.38 -0.59
C PRO A 79 -26.68 -0.94 -0.45
N TYR A 80 -27.07 -1.26 0.77
CA TYR A 80 -28.04 -2.33 1.05
C TYR A 80 -29.35 -2.04 0.28
N GLU A 81 -29.79 -2.94 -0.60
CA GLU A 81 -31.06 -2.79 -1.31
C GLU A 81 -32.25 -2.92 -0.35
N ARG A 82 -33.14 -1.92 -0.40
CA ARG A 82 -34.55 -2.10 -0.06
C ARG A 82 -35.37 -1.88 -1.33
N THR A 83 -36.38 -2.72 -1.48
CA THR A 83 -37.20 -3.03 -2.65
C THR A 83 -37.77 -1.83 -3.45
N THR A 84 -37.98 -2.08 -4.74
CA THR A 84 -38.87 -1.44 -5.75
C THR A 84 -38.32 -0.32 -6.65
N ASN A 85 -38.21 -0.68 -7.93
CA ASN A 85 -38.55 0.07 -9.14
C ASN A 85 -38.27 1.59 -9.12
N ARG A 86 -37.01 1.98 -9.32
CA ARG A 86 -36.64 3.16 -10.10
C ARG A 86 -35.15 3.07 -10.41
N THR A 87 -34.80 3.36 -11.66
CA THR A 87 -33.45 3.58 -12.19
C THR A 87 -32.44 3.97 -11.11
N SER A 88 -31.65 3.01 -10.64
CA SER A 88 -30.48 3.28 -9.81
C SER A 88 -29.32 3.58 -10.75
N TYR A 89 -29.08 4.87 -11.01
CA TYR A 89 -27.76 5.30 -11.43
C TYR A 89 -26.80 4.90 -10.32
N CYS A 90 -25.90 3.96 -10.62
CA CYS A 90 -24.90 3.47 -9.69
C CYS A 90 -23.81 4.56 -9.57
N GLU A 91 -24.00 5.53 -8.70
CA GLU A 91 -23.04 6.60 -8.42
C GLU A 91 -21.92 6.17 -7.46
N SER A 92 -21.57 4.87 -7.44
CA SER A 92 -20.44 4.37 -6.66
C SER A 92 -19.73 3.22 -7.40
N ASN A 93 -18.47 3.45 -7.75
CA ASN A 93 -17.56 2.45 -8.30
C ASN A 93 -17.14 1.49 -7.18
N VAL A 94 -17.90 0.42 -6.97
CA VAL A 94 -17.68 -0.57 -5.91
C VAL A 94 -17.16 -1.86 -6.56
N LEU A 95 -15.92 -2.25 -6.26
CA LEU A 95 -15.34 -3.51 -6.76
C LEU A 95 -15.64 -4.66 -5.80
N GLN A 96 -16.42 -5.63 -6.25
CA GLN A 96 -16.68 -6.88 -5.54
C GLN A 96 -15.90 -8.02 -6.21
N VAL A 97 -15.35 -8.93 -5.41
CA VAL A 97 -14.77 -10.17 -5.94
C VAL A 97 -15.90 -11.01 -6.57
N MET A 98 -15.94 -11.07 -7.90
CA MET A 98 -17.02 -11.75 -8.63
C MET A 98 -16.85 -13.28 -8.68
N VAL A 99 -15.60 -13.76 -8.61
CA VAL A 99 -15.22 -15.17 -8.77
C VAL A 99 -13.99 -15.47 -7.90
N GLY A 100 -13.87 -16.69 -7.41
CA GLY A 100 -12.71 -17.16 -6.64
C GLY A 100 -13.07 -17.58 -5.21
N LYS A 101 -12.06 -17.91 -4.41
CA LYS A 101 -12.20 -18.32 -3.01
C LYS A 101 -12.94 -17.26 -2.18
N ASP A 102 -12.77 -16.00 -2.56
CA ASP A 102 -13.13 -14.83 -1.77
C ASP A 102 -14.32 -14.09 -2.39
N LYS A 103 -15.11 -14.81 -3.21
CA LYS A 103 -16.28 -14.25 -3.89
C LYS A 103 -17.22 -13.56 -2.90
N GLY A 104 -17.58 -12.33 -3.21
CA GLY A 104 -18.48 -11.51 -2.42
C GLY A 104 -17.80 -10.60 -1.40
N ARG A 105 -16.51 -10.81 -1.10
CA ARG A 105 -15.74 -9.91 -0.24
C ARG A 105 -15.52 -8.55 -0.92
N GLN A 106 -15.35 -7.54 -0.07
CA GLN A 106 -15.10 -6.14 -0.40
C GLN A 106 -13.76 -5.73 0.22
N GLY A 107 -13.04 -4.80 -0.42
CA GLY A 107 -11.76 -4.30 0.07
C GLY A 107 -11.31 -3.08 -0.72
N THR A 108 -10.28 -2.37 -0.27
CA THR A 108 -9.77 -1.17 -0.94
C THR A 108 -8.71 -1.53 -1.98
N VAL A 109 -8.67 -0.80 -3.09
CA VAL A 109 -7.64 -1.01 -4.12
C VAL A 109 -6.32 -0.41 -3.62
N MET A 110 -5.32 -1.25 -3.38
CA MET A 110 -3.99 -0.82 -2.91
C MET A 110 -3.10 -0.43 -4.08
N SER A 111 -2.95 -1.32 -5.07
CA SER A 111 -2.10 -1.06 -6.23
C SER A 111 -2.64 -1.73 -7.48
N ILE A 112 -2.31 -1.13 -8.62
CA ILE A 112 -2.80 -1.51 -9.94
C ILE A 112 -1.61 -1.69 -10.86
N SER A 113 -1.52 -2.86 -11.49
CA SER A 113 -0.59 -3.12 -12.58
C SER A 113 -1.30 -2.93 -13.92
N ARG A 114 -0.97 -1.86 -14.65
CA ARG A 114 -1.55 -1.57 -15.97
C ARG A 114 -1.02 -2.45 -17.09
N ASP A 115 0.15 -3.06 -16.89
CA ASP A 115 0.77 -3.95 -17.87
C ASP A 115 0.15 -5.35 -17.83
N THR A 116 -0.27 -5.80 -16.64
CA THR A 116 -0.91 -7.11 -16.44
C THR A 116 -2.42 -7.04 -16.23
N ASN A 117 -2.99 -5.83 -16.08
CA ASN A 117 -4.38 -5.59 -15.69
C ASN A 117 -4.74 -6.26 -14.35
N GLU A 118 -3.79 -6.36 -13.42
CA GLU A 118 -3.97 -6.96 -12.12
C GLU A 118 -4.16 -5.89 -11.03
N VAL A 119 -4.95 -6.21 -10.01
CA VAL A 119 -5.29 -5.31 -8.90
C VAL A 119 -5.01 -6.02 -7.58
N LEU A 120 -4.23 -5.36 -6.72
CA LEU A 120 -4.07 -5.78 -5.33
C LEU A 120 -5.11 -5.07 -4.48
N VAL A 121 -5.88 -5.87 -3.74
CA VAL A 121 -6.94 -5.42 -2.85
C VAL A 121 -6.53 -5.71 -1.41
N GLU A 122 -6.65 -4.72 -0.54
CA GLU A 122 -6.45 -4.87 0.91
C GLU A 122 -7.79 -5.13 1.59
N GLU A 123 -7.82 -6.11 2.49
CA GLU A 123 -9.00 -6.37 3.30
C GLU A 123 -9.15 -5.26 4.34
N VAL A 124 -10.35 -4.67 4.40
CA VAL A 124 -10.66 -3.63 5.37
C VAL A 124 -10.94 -4.30 6.72
N GLU A 125 -9.94 -4.30 7.60
CA GLU A 125 -10.17 -4.51 9.03
C GLU A 125 -10.58 -3.16 9.66
N ASP A 126 -11.78 -3.09 10.24
CA ASP A 126 -12.29 -1.88 10.90
C ASP A 126 -11.55 -1.61 12.23
N LYS A 127 -10.32 -1.09 12.15
CA LYS A 127 -9.55 -0.56 13.30
C LYS A 127 -9.62 0.96 13.43
N ASP A 128 -10.24 1.62 12.45
CA ASP A 128 -10.32 3.07 12.41
C ASP A 128 -11.36 3.60 13.41
N THR A 129 -11.00 4.70 14.08
CA THR A 129 -11.92 5.38 15.00
C THR A 129 -12.92 6.20 14.17
N PRO A 130 -14.24 6.04 14.38
CA PRO A 130 -15.22 6.77 13.61
C PRO A 130 -15.10 8.28 13.86
N PRO A 131 -15.34 9.13 12.83
CA PRO A 131 -15.11 10.56 12.91
C PRO A 131 -15.92 11.25 14.01
N ASN A 132 -17.09 10.71 14.35
CA ASN A 132 -17.93 11.23 15.43
C ASN A 132 -17.25 11.17 16.81
N LEU A 133 -16.54 10.08 17.12
CA LEU A 133 -15.81 9.94 18.39
C LEU A 133 -14.54 10.80 18.42
N VAL A 134 -13.87 10.96 17.29
CA VAL A 134 -12.63 11.76 17.18
C VAL A 134 -12.90 13.25 17.39
N LEU A 135 -14.03 13.74 16.87
CA LEU A 135 -14.41 15.15 16.97
C LEU A 135 -15.09 15.51 18.29
N GLU A 136 -15.41 14.51 19.12
CA GLU A 136 -16.04 14.72 20.42
C GLU A 136 -15.06 15.42 21.38
N ARG A 137 -15.46 16.58 21.91
CA ARG A 137 -14.65 17.32 22.88
C ARG A 137 -14.85 16.74 24.28
N THR A 138 -13.99 15.80 24.65
CA THR A 138 -14.00 15.14 25.97
C THR A 138 -13.19 15.90 27.04
N TYR A 139 -12.24 16.74 26.65
CA TYR A 139 -11.36 17.44 27.58
C TYR A 139 -12.07 18.57 28.36
N VAL A 140 -11.98 18.50 29.68
CA VAL A 140 -12.44 19.54 30.62
C VAL A 140 -11.21 20.15 31.31
N PRO A 141 -10.96 21.47 31.21
CA PRO A 141 -9.81 22.10 31.83
C PRO A 141 -9.94 22.08 33.36
N LYS A 142 -8.95 21.53 34.05
CA LYS A 142 -8.86 21.45 35.51
C LYS A 142 -7.50 21.95 35.98
N LEU A 143 -7.43 22.45 37.22
CA LEU A 143 -6.17 22.83 37.88
C LEU A 143 -5.54 21.60 38.57
N ALA A 144 -5.34 20.53 37.82
CA ALA A 144 -4.78 19.25 38.27
C ALA A 144 -3.90 18.65 37.16
N SER A 145 -2.94 17.80 37.53
CA SER A 145 -2.19 17.01 36.56
C SER A 145 -3.04 15.85 36.04
N PHE A 146 -2.64 15.26 34.91
CA PHE A 146 -3.31 14.07 34.36
C PHE A 146 -3.19 12.88 35.31
N GLU A 147 -2.02 12.74 35.93
CA GLU A 147 -1.74 11.70 36.90
C GLU A 147 -2.63 11.82 38.14
N ASP A 148 -2.81 13.04 38.65
CA ASP A 148 -3.69 13.31 39.78
C ASP A 148 -5.15 12.95 39.43
N GLU A 149 -5.64 13.38 38.26
CA GLU A 149 -7.00 13.11 37.79
C GLU A 149 -7.31 11.61 37.67
N ILE A 150 -6.42 10.84 37.06
CA ILE A 150 -6.57 9.37 36.96
C ILE A 150 -6.46 8.71 38.33
N SER A 151 -5.58 9.20 39.20
CA SER A 151 -5.44 8.62 40.54
C SER A 151 -6.72 8.80 41.37
N GLU A 152 -7.38 9.96 41.23
CA GLU A 152 -8.67 10.24 41.86
C GLU A 152 -9.80 9.38 41.26
N GLU A 153 -9.88 9.30 39.93
CA GLU A 153 -10.90 8.53 39.21
C GLU A 153 -10.81 7.03 39.52
N MET A 154 -9.61 6.48 39.51
CA MET A 154 -9.34 5.06 39.81
C MET A 154 -9.29 4.76 41.31
N GLY A 155 -9.38 5.79 42.18
CA GLY A 155 -9.32 5.66 43.64
C GLY A 155 -7.94 5.23 44.18
N ILE A 156 -6.88 5.46 43.42
CA ILE A 156 -5.50 5.13 43.78
C ILE A 156 -4.98 6.20 44.74
N LYS A 157 -4.57 5.79 45.95
CA LYS A 157 -3.98 6.68 46.96
C LYS A 157 -2.57 6.21 47.34
N ASP A 158 -1.56 7.05 47.19
CA ASP A 158 -0.21 6.79 47.71
C ASP A 158 -0.06 7.41 49.11
N PRO A 159 0.06 6.61 50.18
CA PRO A 159 0.23 7.13 51.54
C PRO A 159 1.65 7.60 51.85
N ARG A 160 2.63 7.42 50.95
CA ARG A 160 4.05 7.70 51.22
C ARG A 160 4.36 9.19 50.96
N PRO A 161 5.06 9.89 51.87
CA PRO A 161 5.53 11.24 51.61
C PRO A 161 6.72 11.25 50.63
N LEU A 162 6.77 12.26 49.76
CA LEU A 162 7.91 12.50 48.87
C LEU A 162 9.18 12.81 49.67
N LYS A 163 10.29 12.14 49.32
CA LYS A 163 11.60 12.43 49.90
C LYS A 163 12.29 13.57 49.14
N PRO A 164 12.99 14.50 49.82
CA PRO A 164 13.68 15.59 49.15
C PRO A 164 14.77 15.05 48.23
N THR A 165 14.83 15.58 47.01
CA THR A 165 15.81 15.19 45.99
C THR A 165 16.46 16.45 45.43
N TYR A 166 17.78 16.41 45.21
CA TYR A 166 18.55 17.52 44.65
C TYR A 166 18.72 17.34 43.13
N TRP A 167 18.67 18.45 42.40
CA TRP A 167 18.96 18.51 40.96
C TRP A 167 20.24 19.34 40.78
N TYR A 168 21.22 18.85 40.02
CA TYR A 168 22.54 19.47 39.82
C TYR A 168 22.80 19.81 38.35
#